data_AF-A0A1X7AJQ3-F1
#
_entry.id   AF-A0A1X7AJQ3-F1
#
_cell.length_a   1.000
_cell.length_b   1.000
_cell.length_c   1.000
_cell.angle_alpha   90.00
_cell.angle_beta   90.00
_cell.angle_gamma   90.00
#
_symmetry.space_group_name_H-M   'P 1'
#
loop_
_entity.id
_entity.type
_entity.pdbx_description
1 polymer ?
#
loop_
_entity_poly.entity_id
_entity_poly.type
_entity_poly.pdbx_seq_one_letter_code
_entity_poly.pdbx_strand_id
1 'polypeptide(L)' 'MIFFIFSILFFLWVLFMDGARRIEGTLLAYFEFGRFGENATMIKLCAWAGLIASAVWLIKSTF' A
#
# COMPACT_ATOMS: atom_id res chain seq x y z
N MET A 1 12.24 3.60 11.44
CA MET A 1 11.77 4.83 10.75
C MET A 1 11.88 4.75 9.23
N ILE A 2 13.06 4.51 8.65
CA ILE A 2 13.24 4.55 7.18
C ILE A 2 12.32 3.58 6.42
N PHE A 3 12.11 2.36 6.92
CA PHE A 3 11.20 1.39 6.31
C PHE A 3 9.75 1.88 6.24
N PHE A 4 9.25 2.57 7.27
CA PHE A 4 7.89 3.13 7.27
C PHE A 4 7.72 4.23 6.22
N ILE A 5 8.76 5.04 6.02
CA ILE A 5 8.75 6.11 5.01
C ILE A 5 8.65 5.49 3.60
N PHE A 6 9.41 4.41 3.32
CA PHE A 6 9.31 3.70 2.05
C PHE A 6 7.94 3.04 1.85
N SER A 7 7.36 2.42 2.88
CA SER A 7 6.00 1.86 2.79
C SER A 7 4.95 2.94 2.50
N ILE A 8 5.04 4.10 3.16
CA ILE A 8 4.13 5.23 2.91
C ILE A 8 4.27 5.74 1.47
N LEU A 9 5.50 5.92 0.99
CA LEU A 9 5.78 6.30 -0.41
C LEU A 9 5.21 5.28 -1.40
N PHE A 10 5.37 3.99 -1.11
CA PHE A 10 4.81 2.91 -1.93
C PHE A 10 3.27 2.98 -1.97
N PHE A 11 2.60 3.10 -0.82
CA PHE A 11 1.14 3.24 -0.78
C PHE A 11 0.65 4.51 -1.50
N LEU A 12 1.35 5.64 -1.36
CA LEU A 12 1.03 6.86 -2.09
C LEU A 12 1.16 6.67 -3.61
N TRP A 13 2.21 5.99 -4.07
CA TRP A 13 2.38 5.65 -5.49
C TRP A 13 1.27 4.73 -6.00
N VAL A 14 0.90 3.70 -5.23
CA VAL A 14 -0.21 2.79 -5.54
C VAL A 14 -1.54 3.53 -5.64
N LEU A 15 -1.80 4.49 -4.76
CA LEU A 15 -3.06 5.24 -4.67
C LEU A 15 -3.18 6.35 -5.73
N PHE A 16 -2.14 7.16 -5.91
CA PHE A 16 -2.22 8.43 -6.67
C PHE A 16 -1.50 8.41 -8.02
N MET A 17 -0.52 7.51 -8.24
CA MET A 17 0.31 7.50 -9.45
C MET A 17 0.02 6.31 -10.37
N ASP A 18 -1.24 5.87 -10.40
CA ASP A 18 -1.70 4.71 -11.19
C ASP A 18 -0.97 3.38 -10.85
N GLY A 19 -0.24 3.35 -9.72
CA GLY A 19 0.55 2.19 -9.31
C GLY A 19 -0.31 0.93 -9.16
N ALA A 20 -1.52 1.06 -8.61
CA ALA A 20 -2.47 -0.05 -8.47
C ALA A 20 -2.78 -0.78 -9.80
N ARG A 21 -2.94 -0.04 -10.92
CA ARG A 21 -3.16 -0.65 -12.24
C ARG A 21 -1.89 -1.25 -12.83
N ARG A 22 -0.72 -0.69 -12.50
CA ARG A 22 0.57 -1.23 -12.96
C ARG A 22 0.91 -2.57 -12.32
N ILE A 23 0.47 -2.79 -11.08
CA ILE A 23 0.74 -4.02 -10.33
C ILE A 23 -0.45 -4.99 -10.34
N GLU A 24 -1.61 -4.57 -10.85
CA GLU A 24 -2.80 -5.42 -10.98
C GLU A 24 -2.48 -6.73 -11.69
N GLY A 25 -2.86 -7.86 -11.06
CA GLY A 25 -2.62 -9.20 -11.59
C GLY A 25 -1.15 -9.66 -11.58
N THR A 26 -0.23 -8.86 -11.02
CA THR A 26 1.18 -9.26 -10.89
C THR A 26 1.44 -10.04 -9.61
N LEU A 27 2.53 -10.82 -9.60
CA LEU A 27 3.05 -11.49 -8.40
C LEU A 27 3.29 -10.52 -7.24
N LEU A 28 3.71 -9.29 -7.52
CA LEU A 28 3.93 -8.26 -6.50
C LEU A 28 2.61 -7.89 -5.81
N ALA A 29 1.54 -7.68 -6.58
CA ALA A 29 0.23 -7.39 -5.99
C ALA A 29 -0.35 -8.60 -5.24
N TYR A 30 -0.09 -9.82 -5.69
CA TYR A 30 -0.48 -11.01 -4.93
C TYR A 30 0.31 -11.15 -3.62
N PHE A 31 1.59 -10.79 -3.60
CA PHE A 31 2.41 -10.86 -2.39
C PHE A 31 2.02 -9.78 -1.36
N GLU A 32 1.79 -8.56 -1.84
CA GLU A 32 1.44 -7.40 -0.99
C GLU A 32 -0.04 -7.39 -0.56
N PHE A 33 -0.96 -7.75 -1.46
CA PHE A 33 -2.40 -7.61 -1.27
C PHE A 33 -3.15 -8.95 -1.32
N GLY A 34 -2.46 -10.08 -1.52
CA GLY A 34 -3.08 -11.39 -1.61
C GLY A 34 -4.03 -11.51 -2.80
N ARG A 35 -5.16 -12.19 -2.58
CA ARG A 35 -6.23 -12.34 -3.58
C ARG A 35 -6.83 -11.00 -4.05
N PHE A 36 -6.66 -9.93 -3.28
CA PHE A 36 -7.12 -8.59 -3.66
C PHE A 36 -6.22 -7.93 -4.72
N GLY A 37 -5.06 -8.51 -5.01
CA GLY A 37 -4.13 -8.08 -6.06
C GLY A 37 -4.62 -8.26 -7.50
N GLU A 38 -5.76 -8.94 -7.71
CA GLU A 38 -6.35 -9.18 -9.04
C GLU A 38 -7.18 -8.00 -9.56
N ASN A 39 -7.49 -7.01 -8.71
CA ASN A 39 -8.40 -5.93 -9.07
C ASN A 39 -7.88 -4.59 -8.54
N ALA A 40 -7.57 -3.64 -9.42
CA ALA A 40 -6.96 -2.37 -9.03
C ALA A 40 -7.78 -1.59 -7.99
N THR A 41 -9.11 -1.72 -8.00
CA THR A 41 -9.98 -1.08 -7.02
C THR A 41 -9.80 -1.67 -5.62
N MET A 42 -9.67 -3.00 -5.53
CA MET A 42 -9.41 -3.71 -4.28
C MET A 42 -8.00 -3.38 -3.76
N ILE A 43 -7.00 -3.33 -4.64
CA ILE A 43 -5.64 -2.89 -4.31
C ILE A 43 -5.66 -1.50 -3.68
N LYS A 44 -6.39 -0.54 -4.27
CA LYS A 44 -6.50 0.82 -3.72
C LYS A 44 -7.16 0.84 -2.34
N LEU A 45 -8.20 0.05 -2.11
CA LEU A 45 -8.85 -0.10 -0.81
C LEU A 45 -7.88 -0.65 0.25
N CYS A 46 -7.15 -1.71 -0.07
CA CYS A 46 -6.13 -2.27 0.81
C CYS A 46 -4.97 -1.30 1.04
N ALA A 47 -4.55 -0.56 0.02
CA ALA A 47 -3.50 0.45 0.13
C ALA A 47 -3.91 1.61 1.06
N TRP A 48 -5.17 2.04 1.03
CA TRP A 48 -5.70 3.02 2.00
C TRP A 48 -5.64 2.48 3.44
N ALA A 49 -6.05 1.24 3.66
CA ALA A 49 -5.98 0.61 4.99
C ALA A 49 -4.52 0.48 5.48
N GLY A 50 -3.62 0.06 4.58
CA GLY A 50 -2.18 -0.05 4.85
C GLY A 50 -1.53 1.30 5.17
N LEU A 51 -1.90 2.36 4.44
CA LEU A 51 -1.45 3.72 4.68
C LEU A 51 -1.87 4.23 6.07
N ILE A 52 -3.14 4.03 6.45
CA ILE A 52 -3.65 4.43 7.77
C ILE A 52 -2.93 3.66 8.88
N ALA A 53 -2.81 2.33 8.73
CA ALA A 53 -2.13 1.49 9.72
C ALA A 53 -0.66 1.91 9.91
N SER A 54 0.06 2.16 8.81
CA SER A 54 1.46 2.60 8.86
C SER A 54 1.61 4.02 9.43
N ALA A 55 0.68 4.95 9.13
CA ALA A 55 0.67 6.28 9.74
C ALA A 55 0.41 6.24 11.25
N VAL A 56 -0.57 5.45 11.70
CA VAL A 56 -0.88 5.27 13.14
C VAL A 56 0.31 4.67 13.88
N TRP A 57 0.96 3.67 13.28
CA TRP A 57 2.15 3.03 13.87
C TRP A 57 3.33 4.00 13.95
N LEU A 58 3.54 4.84 12.93
CA LEU A 58 4.56 5.88 12.93
C LEU A 58 4.33 6.91 14.04
N ILE A 59 3.09 7.38 14.21
CA ILE A 59 2.72 8.33 15.27
C ILE A 59 2.97 7.71 16.64
N LYS A 60 2.51 6.47 16.86
CA LYS A 60 2.73 5.74 18.11
C LYS A 60 4.21 5.46 18.40
N SER A 61 5.04 5.28 17.37
CA SER A 61 6.49 5.08 17.52
C SER A 61 7.25 6.37 17.87
N THR A 62 6.63 7.53 17.71
CA THR A 62 7.28 8.84 17.84
C THR A 62 6.96 9.53 19.18
N PHE A 63 5.87 9.16 19.84
CA PHE A 63 5.46 9.63 21.18
C PHE A 63 5.69 8.55 22.24
#